data_AF-A0A1S2UIG4-F1
#
_entry.id   AF-A0A1S2UIG4-F1
#
_cell.length_a   1.000
_cell.length_b   1.000
_cell.length_c   1.000
_cell.angle_alpha   90.00
_cell.angle_beta   90.00
_cell.angle_gamma   90.00
#
_symmetry.space_group_name_H-M   'P 1'
#
loop_
_entity.id
_entity.type
_entity.pdbx_description
1 polymer ?
#
loop_
_entity_poly.entity_id
_entity_poly.type
_entity_poly.pdbx_seq_one_letter_code
_entity_poly.pdbx_strand_id
1 'polypeptide(L)'
;MSQFFYVDKDGNYLGSWVDAEDPPEPGLISVPAPDSADQIWQFPGWSSSDLLDRMEEDQWRASEMPKAQMNITSIEYGADDIPGTAAQWKAYWLGLRKWTEENPDFPDSSKRPVPPN
;
A
#
# COMPACT_ATOMS: atom_id res chain seq x y z
N MET A 1 -12.46 -7.49 -29.66
CA MET A 1 -12.25 -6.14 -29.13
C MET A 1 -10.95 -6.16 -28.35
N SER A 2 -9.95 -5.42 -28.80
CA SER A 2 -8.63 -5.32 -28.18
C SER A 2 -8.55 -4.01 -27.40
N GLN A 3 -8.08 -4.05 -26.16
CA GLN A 3 -7.87 -2.84 -25.35
C GLN A 3 -6.38 -2.48 -25.36
N PHE A 4 -6.08 -1.22 -25.68
CA PHE A 4 -4.74 -0.68 -25.73
C PHE A 4 -4.55 0.37 -24.64
N PHE A 5 -3.38 0.36 -23.99
CA PHE A 5 -3.01 1.28 -22.93
C PHE A 5 -1.85 2.14 -23.43
N TYR A 6 -1.91 3.43 -23.15
CA TYR A 6 -0.95 4.38 -23.68
C TYR A 6 -0.31 5.23 -22.59
N VAL A 7 0.97 5.51 -22.77
CA VAL A 7 1.76 6.44 -21.97
C VAL A 7 2.34 7.55 -22.83
N ASP A 8 2.67 8.67 -22.20
CA ASP A 8 3.49 9.71 -22.83
C ASP A 8 4.99 9.31 -22.88
N LYS A 9 5.81 10.19 -23.45
CA LYS A 9 7.27 10.00 -23.56
C LYS A 9 8.01 9.90 -22.22
N ASP A 10 7.39 10.38 -21.15
CA ASP A 10 7.94 10.38 -19.79
C ASP A 10 7.42 9.17 -18.99
N GLY A 11 6.57 8.33 -19.60
CA GLY A 11 6.03 7.10 -19.03
C GLY A 11 4.74 7.28 -18.25
N ASN A 12 4.14 8.48 -18.23
CA ASN A 12 2.89 8.72 -17.50
C ASN A 12 1.72 8.06 -18.22
N TYR A 13 0.88 7.33 -17.47
CA TYR A 13 -0.31 6.69 -18.00
C TYR A 13 -1.38 7.71 -18.41
N LEU A 14 -1.87 7.60 -19.65
CA LEU A 14 -2.84 8.54 -20.23
C LEU A 14 -4.25 7.95 -20.38
N GLY A 15 -4.39 6.63 -20.28
CA GLY A 15 -5.68 5.95 -20.41
C GLY A 15 -5.65 4.71 -21.30
N SER A 16 -6.85 4.23 -21.60
CA SER A 16 -7.06 3.04 -22.45
C SER A 16 -8.14 3.26 -23.49
N TRP A 17 -7.96 2.63 -24.66
CA TRP A 17 -8.87 2.72 -25.79
C TRP A 17 -9.18 1.32 -26.33
N VAL A 18 -10.44 1.15 -26.76
CA VAL A 18 -10.91 -0.11 -27.36
C VAL A 18 -10.77 -0.01 -28.87
N ASP A 19 -10.19 -1.05 -29.48
CA ASP A 19 -10.01 -1.20 -30.93
C ASP A 19 -9.25 -0.07 -31.63
N ALA A 20 -8.46 0.70 -30.86
CA ALA A 20 -7.56 1.73 -31.37
C ALA A 20 -6.17 1.14 -31.65
N GLU A 21 -6.03 0.47 -32.80
CA GLU A 21 -4.76 -0.11 -33.26
C GLU A 21 -3.67 0.96 -33.48
N ASP A 22 -4.08 2.19 -33.83
CA ASP A 22 -3.22 3.36 -33.86
C ASP A 22 -3.34 4.17 -32.55
N PRO A 23 -2.23 4.73 -32.04
CA PRO A 23 -2.30 5.62 -30.88
C PRO A 23 -3.22 6.81 -31.19
N PRO A 24 -4.09 7.22 -30.25
CA PRO A 24 -5.03 8.32 -30.47
C PRO A 24 -4.32 9.64 -30.76
N GLU A 25 -3.06 9.79 -30.33
CA GLU A 25 -2.20 10.93 -30.62
C GLU A 25 -0.78 10.49 -31.04
N PRO A 26 -0.11 11.24 -31.93
CA PRO A 26 1.28 10.96 -32.29
C PRO A 26 2.21 11.04 -31.09
N GLY A 27 3.11 10.07 -30.96
CA GLY A 27 4.14 10.06 -29.90
C GLY A 27 3.72 9.31 -28.63
N LEU A 28 2.51 8.76 -28.57
CA LEU A 28 2.12 7.85 -27.50
C LEU A 28 2.72 6.46 -27.70
N ILE A 29 3.08 5.83 -26.58
CA ILE A 29 3.69 4.50 -26.57
C ILE A 29 2.65 3.51 -26.03
N SER A 30 2.38 2.44 -26.79
CA SER A 30 1.52 1.36 -26.32
C SER A 30 2.27 0.47 -25.33
N VAL A 31 1.65 0.20 -24.18
CA VAL A 31 2.23 -0.56 -23.07
C VAL A 31 1.24 -1.59 -22.53
N PRO A 32 1.69 -2.59 -21.74
CA PRO A 32 0.78 -3.43 -20.95
C PRO A 32 -0.06 -2.58 -19.98
N ALA A 33 -1.20 -3.10 -19.53
CA ALA A 33 -2.01 -2.43 -18.53
C ALA A 33 -1.21 -2.16 -17.23
N PRO A 34 -1.35 -0.98 -16.60
CA PRO A 34 -0.89 -0.78 -15.23
C PRO A 34 -1.85 -1.45 -14.24
N ASP A 35 -1.37 -1.73 -13.03
CA ASP A 35 -2.20 -2.13 -11.89
C ASP A 35 -2.96 -0.92 -11.32
N SER A 36 -2.35 0.28 -11.40
CA SER A 36 -2.95 1.54 -10.98
C SER A 36 -2.48 2.71 -11.84
N ALA A 37 -3.35 3.70 -12.00
CA ALA A 37 -3.14 4.83 -12.92
C ALA A 37 -2.00 5.79 -12.49
N ASP A 38 -1.55 5.73 -11.25
CA ASP A 38 -0.43 6.52 -10.72
C ASP A 38 0.95 5.93 -11.06
N GLN A 39 0.98 4.70 -11.62
CA GLN A 39 2.25 4.09 -12.01
C GLN A 39 2.86 4.76 -13.23
N ILE A 40 4.20 4.80 -13.25
CA ILE A 40 5.00 5.31 -14.35
C ILE A 40 5.66 4.14 -15.07
N TRP A 41 5.56 4.10 -16.40
CA TRP A 41 6.22 3.07 -17.21
C TRP A 41 7.73 3.32 -17.29
N GLN A 42 8.54 2.33 -16.90
CA GLN A 42 10.00 2.44 -16.79
C GLN A 42 10.79 1.53 -17.76
N PHE A 43 10.10 0.80 -18.63
CA PHE A 43 10.61 -0.22 -19.57
C PHE A 43 11.80 -1.11 -19.10
N PRO A 44 11.60 -2.43 -19.01
CA PRO A 44 10.32 -3.13 -19.01
C PRO A 44 9.67 -3.01 -17.63
N GLY A 45 8.40 -2.61 -17.59
CA GLY A 45 7.58 -2.66 -16.37
C GLY A 45 7.13 -1.30 -15.85
N TRP A 46 6.18 -1.37 -14.91
CA TRP A 46 5.61 -0.25 -14.19
C TRP A 46 6.37 -0.01 -12.88
N SER A 47 6.40 1.24 -12.43
CA SER A 47 6.86 1.60 -11.09
C SER A 47 5.97 0.98 -10.00
N SER A 48 6.37 1.11 -8.73
CA SER A 48 5.43 0.97 -7.62
C SER A 48 4.28 1.97 -7.76
N SER A 49 3.17 1.66 -7.09
CA SER A 49 2.00 2.53 -7.01
C SER A 49 1.89 3.03 -5.58
N ASP A 50 2.02 4.34 -5.41
CA ASP A 50 1.77 4.99 -4.13
C ASP A 50 0.34 4.70 -3.67
N LEU A 51 -0.63 4.66 -4.59
CA LEU A 51 -2.02 4.34 -4.23
C LEU A 51 -2.14 2.94 -3.62
N LEU A 52 -1.59 1.93 -4.30
CA LEU A 52 -1.68 0.54 -3.85
C LEU A 52 -0.90 0.32 -2.56
N ASP A 53 0.28 0.92 -2.41
CA ASP A 53 1.11 0.82 -1.20
C ASP A 53 0.35 1.38 0.01
N ARG A 54 -0.31 2.54 -0.12
CA ARG A 54 -1.14 3.11 0.96
C ARG A 54 -2.33 2.23 1.32
N MET A 55 -2.98 1.65 0.31
CA MET A 55 -4.09 0.71 0.53
C MET A 55 -3.64 -0.54 1.30
N GLU A 56 -2.45 -1.08 0.98
CA GLU A 56 -1.88 -2.21 1.70
C GLU A 56 -1.61 -1.85 3.17
N GLU A 57 -0.99 -0.69 3.43
CA GLU A 57 -0.70 -0.24 4.79
C GLU A 57 -1.97 0.00 5.62
N ASP A 58 -3.02 0.58 5.02
CA ASP A 58 -4.30 0.78 5.68
C ASP A 58 -4.98 -0.54 6.04
N GLN A 59 -4.95 -1.51 5.12
CA GLN A 59 -5.49 -2.85 5.36
C GLN A 59 -4.70 -3.58 6.44
N TRP A 60 -3.36 -3.53 6.37
CA TRP A 60 -2.48 -4.12 7.36
C TRP A 60 -2.76 -3.54 8.75
N ARG A 61 -2.75 -2.20 8.87
CA ARG A 61 -3.05 -1.50 10.13
C ARG A 61 -4.42 -1.87 10.68
N ALA A 62 -5.46 -1.91 9.83
CA ALA A 62 -6.81 -2.30 10.24
C ALA A 62 -6.86 -3.73 10.79
N SER A 63 -6.00 -4.63 10.30
CA SER A 63 -5.88 -6.01 10.83
C SER A 63 -5.10 -6.11 12.14
N GLU A 64 -4.12 -5.23 12.36
CA GLU A 64 -3.23 -5.26 13.53
C GLU A 64 -3.84 -4.56 14.76
N MET A 65 -4.59 -3.47 14.54
CA MET A 65 -5.21 -2.71 15.63
C MET A 65 -6.09 -3.58 16.56
N PRO A 66 -7.03 -4.43 16.08
CA PRO A 66 -7.83 -5.28 16.96
C PRO A 66 -6.99 -6.35 17.66
N LYS A 67 -5.94 -6.89 17.01
CA LYS A 67 -5.04 -7.87 17.65
C LYS A 67 -4.34 -7.26 18.87
N ALA A 68 -3.81 -6.05 18.72
CA ALA A 68 -3.15 -5.36 19.82
C ALA A 68 -4.13 -5.05 20.98
N GLN A 69 -5.37 -4.64 20.69
CA GLN A 69 -6.39 -4.43 21.73
C GLN A 69 -6.76 -5.73 22.46
N MET A 70 -6.91 -6.83 21.71
CA MET A 70 -7.20 -8.14 22.29
C MET A 70 -6.06 -8.58 23.22
N ASN A 71 -4.80 -8.42 22.82
CA ASN A 71 -3.65 -8.81 23.64
C ASN A 71 -3.54 -7.98 24.92
N ILE A 72 -3.77 -6.65 24.85
CA ILE A 72 -3.87 -5.79 26.04
C ILE A 72 -4.93 -6.35 26.99
N THR A 73 -6.13 -6.60 26.46
CA THR A 73 -7.27 -7.09 27.24
C THR A 73 -6.94 -8.43 27.90
N SER A 74 -6.48 -9.43 27.13
CA SER A 74 -6.15 -10.75 27.65
C SER A 74 -5.09 -10.71 28.76
N ILE A 75 -4.04 -9.89 28.61
CA ILE A 75 -3.02 -9.70 29.66
C ILE A 75 -3.66 -9.07 30.92
N GLU A 76 -4.52 -8.07 30.77
CA GLU A 76 -5.24 -7.46 31.90
C GLU A 76 -6.17 -8.45 32.62
N TYR A 77 -6.70 -9.45 31.91
CA TYR A 77 -7.47 -10.56 32.47
C TYR A 77 -6.61 -11.72 33.00
N GLY A 78 -5.27 -11.60 32.93
CA GLY A 78 -4.34 -12.55 33.55
C GLY A 78 -3.77 -13.62 32.62
N ALA A 79 -3.87 -13.47 31.30
CA ALA A 79 -3.14 -14.33 30.36
C ALA A 79 -1.63 -14.13 30.50
N ASP A 80 -0.88 -15.22 30.62
CA ASP A 80 0.59 -15.25 30.78
C ASP A 80 1.31 -15.85 29.57
N ASP A 81 0.56 -16.33 28.57
CA ASP A 81 1.06 -16.93 27.32
C ASP A 81 1.25 -15.92 26.18
N ILE A 82 0.84 -14.66 26.38
CA ILE A 82 0.97 -13.59 25.40
C ILE A 82 2.35 -12.93 25.56
N PRO A 83 3.18 -12.90 24.49
CA PRO A 83 4.48 -12.25 24.56
C PRO A 83 4.39 -10.75 24.86
N GLY A 84 5.35 -10.25 25.63
CA GLY A 84 5.42 -8.86 26.06
C GLY A 84 4.44 -8.48 27.18
N THR A 85 4.28 -7.18 27.39
CA THR A 85 3.46 -6.59 28.45
C THR A 85 2.30 -5.78 27.86
N ALA A 86 1.23 -5.59 28.64
CA ALA A 86 0.11 -4.71 28.24
C ALA A 86 0.60 -3.29 27.86
N ALA A 87 1.65 -2.78 28.53
CA ALA A 87 2.25 -1.49 28.20
C ALA A 87 2.93 -1.48 26.81
N GLN A 88 3.66 -2.55 26.45
CA GLN A 88 4.28 -2.68 25.13
C GLN A 88 3.22 -2.82 24.03
N TRP A 89 2.16 -3.61 24.25
CA TRP A 89 1.05 -3.70 23.32
C TRP A 89 0.30 -2.38 23.14
N LYS A 90 0.12 -1.60 24.22
CA LYS A 90 -0.45 -0.25 24.15
C LYS A 90 0.42 0.70 23.33
N ALA A 91 1.74 0.64 23.50
CA ALA A 91 2.67 1.44 22.71
C ALA A 91 2.59 1.05 21.22
N TYR A 92 2.54 -0.24 20.90
CA TYR A 92 2.34 -0.74 19.54
C TYR A 92 1.02 -0.24 18.94
N TRP A 93 -0.10 -0.36 19.66
CA TRP A 93 -1.41 0.13 19.21
C TRP A 93 -1.42 1.65 18.93
N LEU A 94 -0.75 2.45 19.76
CA LEU A 94 -0.60 3.88 19.52
C LEU A 94 0.29 4.17 18.30
N GLY A 95 1.32 3.34 18.06
CA GLY A 95 2.13 3.37 16.84
C GLY A 95 1.27 3.11 15.60
N LEU A 96 0.48 2.03 15.61
CA LEU A 96 -0.47 1.71 14.53
C LEU A 96 -1.44 2.86 14.27
N ARG A 97 -2.00 3.47 15.32
CA ARG A 97 -2.93 4.60 15.18
C ARG A 97 -2.29 5.81 14.49
N LYS A 98 -0.99 6.02 14.66
CA LYS A 98 -0.21 7.10 14.04
C LYS A 98 0.43 6.69 12.70
N TRP A 99 0.21 5.47 12.24
CA TRP A 99 0.68 5.00 10.95
C TRP A 99 -0.34 5.39 9.87
N THR A 100 -0.18 6.59 9.33
CA THR A 100 -1.06 7.24 8.34
C THR A 100 -0.22 8.06 7.37
N GLU A 101 -0.83 8.63 6.33
CA GLU A 101 -0.18 9.55 5.39
C GLU A 101 0.49 10.78 6.03
N GLU A 102 0.10 11.14 7.26
CA GLU A 102 0.73 12.24 8.01
C GLU A 102 2.07 11.83 8.64
N ASN A 103 2.38 10.53 8.66
CA ASN A 103 3.63 10.00 9.15
C ASN A 103 4.69 10.04 8.03
N PRO A 104 5.87 10.64 8.26
CA PRO A 104 6.90 10.78 7.22
C PRO A 104 7.48 9.46 6.72
N ASP A 105 7.35 8.39 7.51
CA ASP A 105 7.82 7.06 7.12
C ASP A 105 6.74 6.25 6.37
N PHE A 106 5.49 6.73 6.28
CA PHE A 106 4.42 6.04 5.56
C PHE A 106 4.57 6.25 4.04
N PRO A 107 4.35 5.22 3.18
CA PRO A 107 3.91 3.85 3.46
C PRO A 107 5.05 2.82 3.50
N ASP A 108 6.26 3.15 3.99
CA ASP A 108 7.38 2.21 3.99
C ASP A 108 7.14 1.05 4.97
N SER A 109 6.84 -0.13 4.42
CA SER A 109 6.58 -1.35 5.20
C SER A 109 7.73 -1.74 6.14
N SER A 110 8.97 -1.35 5.85
CA SER A 110 10.14 -1.61 6.71
C SER A 110 10.19 -0.74 7.98
N LYS A 111 9.35 0.31 8.03
CA LYS A 111 9.24 1.27 9.12
C LYS A 111 7.96 1.10 9.93
N ARG A 112 7.15 0.08 9.59
CA ARG A 112 5.95 -0.29 10.34
C ARG A 112 6.27 -0.41 11.84
N PRO A 113 5.36 0.04 12.72
CA PRO A 113 5.39 -0.34 14.12
C PRO A 113 5.55 -1.87 14.27
N VAL A 114 6.35 -2.31 15.24
CA VAL A 114 6.64 -3.73 15.45
C VAL A 114 5.92 -4.21 16.71
N PRO A 115 5.20 -5.35 16.65
CA PRO A 115 4.56 -5.92 17.83
C PRO A 115 5.61 -6.43 18.84
N PRO A 116 5.22 -6.59 20.11
CA PRO A 116 6.06 -7.25 21.11
C PRO A 116 6.38 -8.71 20.73
N ASN A 117 7.63 -9.12 20.99
CA ASN A 117 8.11 -10.50 20.84
C ASN A 117 8.24 -11.20 22.18
#